data_AF-A0A8S0VRI4-F1
#
_entry.id   AF-A0A8S0VRI4-F1
#
_cell.length_a   1.000
_cell.length_b   1.000
_cell.length_c   1.000
_cell.angle_alpha   90.00
_cell.angle_beta   90.00
_cell.angle_gamma   90.00
#
_symmetry.space_group_name_H-M   'P 1'
#
loop_
_entity.id
_entity.type
_entity.pdbx_description
1 polymer ?
#
loop_
_entity_poly.entity_id
_entity_poly.type
_entity_poly.pdbx_seq_one_letter_code
_entity_poly.pdbx_strand_id
1 'polypeptide(L)'
;MALTGKELGTDVGQWLDQVSPLALLAVSVAIGSTHYRTEVYASSHGGAGTGRSPRRWHTTAWGDRPVLLLLGIRLGIEGVNPTHYETITQLYTFPQYVGIAGGRPIPSYYFVGSQADSPFYLDPHNTWSAIPLRPPPPQAILEDRRADVRTIFR
;
A
#
# COMPACT_ATOMS: atom_id res chain seq x y z
N MET A 1 -12.58 0.63 -2.90
CA MET A 1 -12.09 -0.75 -3.11
C MET A 1 -13.19 -1.62 -3.72
N ALA A 2 -14.22 -2.09 -2.99
CA ALA A 2 -15.27 -2.93 -3.59
C ALA A 2 -16.10 -2.22 -4.69
N LEU A 3 -16.50 -0.98 -4.47
CA LEU A 3 -17.19 -0.16 -5.49
C LEU A 3 -16.29 0.14 -6.69
N THR A 4 -15.03 0.48 -6.44
CA THR A 4 -14.01 0.69 -7.48
C THR A 4 -13.72 -0.58 -8.28
N GLY A 5 -13.74 -1.74 -7.63
CA GLY A 5 -13.62 -3.04 -8.30
C GLY A 5 -14.79 -3.29 -9.23
N LYS A 6 -16.02 -3.00 -8.79
CA LYS A 6 -17.20 -3.09 -9.63
C LYS A 6 -17.11 -2.16 -10.86
N GLU A 7 -16.56 -0.96 -10.70
CA GLU A 7 -16.27 -0.04 -11.82
C GLU A 7 -15.19 -0.58 -12.78
N LEU A 8 -14.28 -1.41 -12.29
CA LEU A 8 -13.21 -2.08 -13.05
C LEU A 8 -13.59 -3.50 -13.53
N GLY A 9 -14.85 -3.91 -13.34
CA GLY A 9 -15.38 -5.20 -13.82
C GLY A 9 -15.18 -6.40 -12.88
N THR A 10 -14.74 -6.20 -11.64
CA THR A 10 -14.67 -7.26 -10.62
C THR A 10 -15.91 -7.24 -9.73
N ASP A 11 -16.59 -8.38 -9.58
CA ASP A 11 -17.76 -8.48 -8.70
C ASP A 11 -17.42 -8.20 -7.23
N VAL A 12 -18.38 -7.65 -6.50
CA VAL A 12 -18.23 -7.38 -5.06
C VAL A 12 -18.05 -8.71 -4.32
N GLY A 13 -16.87 -8.90 -3.71
CA GLY A 13 -16.50 -10.15 -3.06
C GLY A 13 -15.46 -10.98 -3.83
N GLN A 14 -15.10 -10.59 -5.07
CA GLN A 14 -13.95 -11.12 -5.79
C GLN A 14 -12.65 -10.43 -5.35
N TRP A 15 -11.52 -11.14 -5.48
CA TRP A 15 -10.19 -10.58 -5.21
C TRP A 15 -9.92 -9.42 -6.19
N LEU A 16 -9.42 -8.30 -5.65
CA LEU A 16 -9.12 -7.10 -6.42
C LEU A 16 -7.68 -7.19 -6.96
N ASP A 17 -7.53 -7.37 -8.26
CA ASP A 17 -6.21 -7.33 -8.93
C ASP A 17 -5.73 -5.89 -9.21
N GLN A 18 -6.61 -4.89 -9.07
CA GLN A 18 -6.31 -3.49 -9.38
C GLN A 18 -6.76 -2.54 -8.25
N VAL A 19 -5.86 -1.67 -7.82
CA VAL A 19 -6.12 -0.66 -6.79
C VAL A 19 -6.50 0.70 -7.38
N SER A 20 -7.37 1.42 -6.66
CA SER A 20 -7.98 2.69 -7.08
C SER A 20 -6.97 3.82 -7.39
N PRO A 21 -7.20 4.65 -8.43
CA PRO A 21 -6.33 5.77 -8.82
C PRO A 21 -6.32 6.95 -7.83
N LEU A 22 -7.12 6.92 -6.75
CA LEU A 22 -7.08 7.89 -5.65
C LEU A 22 -5.95 7.65 -4.65
N ALA A 23 -5.18 6.57 -4.81
CA ALA A 23 -3.98 6.35 -4.01
C ALA A 23 -2.94 7.43 -4.36
N LEU A 24 -2.37 8.08 -3.33
CA LEU A 24 -1.19 8.95 -3.45
C LEU A 24 0.07 8.21 -3.96
N LEU A 25 -0.08 6.94 -4.33
CA LEU A 25 0.96 5.99 -4.61
C LEU A 25 0.56 5.21 -5.87
N ALA A 26 1.47 5.14 -6.83
CA ALA A 26 1.27 4.31 -8.02
C ALA A 26 1.49 2.84 -7.66
N VAL A 27 0.88 1.93 -8.40
CA VAL A 27 1.08 0.48 -8.22
C VAL A 27 1.55 -0.13 -9.52
N SER A 28 2.58 -0.96 -9.44
CA SER A 28 3.10 -1.75 -10.54
C SER A 28 3.11 -3.21 -10.13
N VAL A 29 2.49 -4.06 -10.95
CA VAL A 29 2.35 -5.50 -10.70
C VAL A 29 3.27 -6.26 -11.65
N ALA A 30 4.11 -7.15 -11.12
CA ALA A 30 5.03 -7.92 -11.93
C ALA A 30 4.31 -8.94 -12.81
N ILE A 31 4.76 -9.06 -14.05
CA ILE A 31 4.31 -10.10 -14.97
C ILE A 31 5.30 -11.28 -14.85
N GLY A 32 4.81 -12.45 -14.43
CA GLY A 32 5.67 -13.63 -14.25
C GLY A 32 6.81 -13.40 -13.26
N SER A 33 6.54 -12.70 -12.16
CA SER A 33 7.53 -12.31 -11.13
C SER A 33 8.66 -11.38 -11.61
N THR A 34 8.53 -10.78 -12.81
CA THR A 34 9.51 -9.84 -13.37
C THR A 34 8.94 -8.43 -13.50
N HIS A 35 9.73 -7.42 -13.13
CA HIS A 35 9.42 -6.00 -13.32
C HIS A 35 10.35 -5.37 -14.35
N TYR A 36 9.79 -4.71 -15.35
CA TYR A 36 10.58 -3.92 -16.29
C TYR A 36 10.77 -2.50 -15.77
N ARG A 37 12.00 -2.00 -15.85
CA ARG A 37 12.32 -0.62 -15.48
C ARG A 37 11.41 0.40 -16.20
N THR A 38 11.07 0.14 -17.45
CA THR A 38 10.17 0.98 -18.26
C THR A 38 8.76 1.07 -17.67
N GLU A 39 8.22 -0.03 -17.16
CA GLU A 39 6.88 -0.09 -16.56
C GLU A 39 6.83 0.62 -15.21
N VAL A 40 7.84 0.38 -14.36
CA VAL A 40 7.97 1.10 -13.08
C VAL A 40 8.19 2.59 -13.35
N TYR A 41 9.01 2.95 -14.34
CA TYR A 41 9.24 4.34 -14.72
C TYR A 41 7.96 5.00 -15.20
N ALA A 42 7.21 4.41 -16.13
CA ALA A 42 5.92 4.92 -16.58
C ALA A 42 4.93 5.04 -15.41
N SER A 43 4.92 4.03 -14.53
CA SER A 43 4.13 4.03 -13.30
C SER A 43 4.58 5.09 -12.31
N SER A 44 5.81 5.59 -12.34
CA SER A 44 6.25 6.70 -11.49
C SER A 44 5.96 8.09 -12.08
N HIS A 45 5.49 8.19 -13.34
CA HIS A 45 5.31 9.47 -14.05
C HIS A 45 3.84 9.75 -14.47
N GLY A 46 2.87 9.13 -13.80
CA GLY A 46 1.48 9.13 -14.28
C GLY A 46 0.61 10.27 -13.74
N GLY A 47 0.29 11.23 -14.61
CA GLY A 47 -1.02 11.87 -14.70
C GLY A 47 -1.02 13.40 -14.73
N ALA A 48 -0.99 13.98 -15.93
CA ALA A 48 -1.18 15.42 -16.24
C ALA A 48 -2.56 16.01 -15.82
N GLY A 49 -3.29 15.35 -14.92
CA GLY A 49 -4.65 15.70 -14.49
C GLY A 49 -4.82 16.00 -13.00
N THR A 50 -3.78 15.87 -12.17
CA THR A 50 -3.83 16.39 -10.80
C THR A 50 -3.01 17.68 -10.77
N GLY A 51 -3.66 18.81 -10.54
CA GLY A 51 -3.05 20.15 -10.49
C GLY A 51 -2.07 20.36 -9.33
N ARG A 52 -1.26 19.36 -9.02
CA ARG A 52 -0.18 19.46 -8.05
C ARG A 52 0.94 20.21 -8.75
N SER A 53 1.09 21.48 -8.37
CA SER A 53 2.22 22.31 -8.80
C SER A 53 3.51 21.51 -8.69
N PRO A 54 4.40 21.55 -9.69
CA PRO A 54 5.66 20.84 -9.63
C PRO A 54 6.44 21.46 -8.48
N ARG A 55 6.37 20.84 -7.30
CA ARG A 55 7.37 21.07 -6.26
C ARG A 55 8.69 20.77 -6.98
N ARG A 56 9.65 21.68 -6.86
CA ARG A 56 11.04 21.47 -7.34
C ARG A 56 11.59 20.21 -6.67
N TRP A 57 11.25 19.05 -7.21
CA TRP A 57 11.98 17.82 -6.98
C TRP A 57 13.06 17.82 -8.04
N HIS A 58 14.24 17.46 -7.59
CA HIS A 58 15.47 17.51 -8.36
C HIS A 58 15.29 16.74 -9.67
N THR A 59 16.17 16.96 -10.63
CA THR A 59 16.31 16.12 -11.82
C THR A 59 16.69 14.69 -11.41
N THR A 60 15.77 13.95 -10.80
CA THR A 60 15.95 12.57 -10.40
C THR A 60 15.63 11.71 -11.62
N ALA A 61 16.38 10.64 -11.82
CA ALA A 61 16.13 9.67 -12.89
C ALA A 61 14.79 8.90 -12.76
N TRP A 62 13.96 9.27 -11.78
CA TRP A 62 12.72 8.63 -11.33
C TRP A 62 11.61 9.68 -11.21
N GLY A 63 10.35 9.25 -11.29
CA GLY A 63 9.19 10.14 -11.39
C GLY A 63 8.71 10.78 -10.09
N ASP A 64 7.62 11.53 -10.19
CA ASP A 64 7.10 12.44 -9.17
C ASP A 64 6.21 11.77 -8.12
N ARG A 65 5.85 10.50 -8.32
CA ARG A 65 5.04 9.71 -7.39
C ARG A 65 5.74 8.43 -6.93
N PRO A 66 5.61 8.05 -5.65
CA PRO A 66 6.11 6.78 -5.15
C PRO A 66 5.36 5.61 -5.80
N VAL A 67 6.03 4.46 -5.92
CA VAL A 67 5.48 3.25 -6.56
C VAL A 67 5.53 2.07 -5.59
N LEU A 68 4.40 1.39 -5.40
CA LEU A 68 4.32 0.08 -4.74
C LEU A 68 4.52 -1.00 -5.79
N LEU A 69 5.54 -1.83 -5.57
CA LEU A 69 5.84 -2.98 -6.41
C LEU A 69 5.16 -4.21 -5.82
N LEU A 70 4.28 -4.84 -6.58
CA LEU A 70 3.65 -6.10 -6.22
C LEU A 70 4.32 -7.23 -6.99
N LEU A 71 4.81 -8.22 -6.24
CA LEU A 71 5.52 -9.39 -6.75
C LEU A 71 4.71 -10.65 -6.44
N GLY A 72 3.98 -11.15 -7.43
CA GLY A 72 3.33 -12.46 -7.32
C GLY A 72 4.38 -13.56 -7.40
N ILE A 73 4.63 -14.27 -6.29
CA ILE A 73 5.62 -15.34 -6.20
C ILE A 73 4.99 -16.60 -5.60
N ARG A 74 5.39 -17.77 -6.12
CA ARG A 74 5.04 -19.07 -5.54
C ARG A 74 6.27 -19.68 -4.86
N LEU A 75 6.24 -19.75 -3.54
CA LEU A 75 7.36 -20.22 -2.72
C LEU A 75 7.41 -21.75 -2.53
N GLY A 76 6.41 -22.48 -3.03
CA GLY A 76 6.37 -23.94 -3.03
C GLY A 76 5.00 -24.50 -3.40
N ILE A 77 4.84 -25.82 -3.26
CA ILE A 77 3.61 -26.53 -3.65
C ILE A 77 2.64 -26.60 -2.47
N GLU A 78 3.05 -27.25 -1.38
CA GLU A 78 2.24 -27.44 -0.14
C GLU A 78 2.56 -26.41 0.94
N GLY A 79 3.72 -25.77 0.84
CA GLY A 79 4.24 -24.80 1.80
C GLY A 79 5.47 -24.11 1.26
N VAL A 80 6.00 -23.14 2.00
CA VAL A 80 7.22 -22.43 1.64
C VAL A 80 8.40 -23.40 1.73
N ASN A 81 9.15 -23.54 0.64
CA ASN A 81 10.38 -24.35 0.61
C ASN A 81 11.41 -23.78 1.61
N PRO A 82 11.99 -24.59 2.51
CA PRO A 82 13.00 -24.15 3.48
C PRO A 82 14.17 -23.37 2.88
N THR A 83 14.57 -23.66 1.64
CA THR A 83 15.62 -22.91 0.93
C THR A 83 15.30 -21.42 0.78
N HIS A 84 14.03 -21.02 0.86
CA HIS A 84 13.61 -19.62 0.76
C HIS A 84 13.52 -18.90 2.11
N TYR A 85 13.67 -19.59 3.25
CA TYR A 85 13.49 -18.97 4.57
C TYR A 85 14.49 -17.86 4.82
N GLU A 86 15.76 -18.09 4.48
CA GLU A 86 16.79 -17.06 4.61
C GLU A 86 16.50 -15.84 3.74
N THR A 87 16.11 -16.06 2.47
CA THR A 87 15.77 -14.97 1.55
C THR A 87 14.58 -14.16 2.05
N ILE A 88 13.55 -14.80 2.60
CA ILE A 88 12.36 -14.12 3.15
C ILE A 88 12.75 -13.29 4.38
N THR A 89 13.57 -13.85 5.27
CA THR A 89 14.06 -13.13 6.45
C THR A 89 14.91 -11.91 6.05
N GLN A 90 15.72 -12.03 4.99
CA GLN A 90 16.47 -10.90 4.44
C GLN A 90 15.55 -9.82 3.87
N LEU A 91 14.43 -10.17 3.23
CA LEU A 91 13.46 -9.19 2.71
C LEU A 91 12.92 -8.27 3.81
N TYR A 92 12.69 -8.80 5.02
CA TYR A 92 12.23 -7.99 6.16
C TYR A 92 13.20 -6.88 6.56
N THR A 93 14.47 -6.97 6.16
CA THR A 93 15.50 -5.96 6.46
C THR A 93 15.49 -4.78 5.49
N PHE A 94 14.81 -4.89 4.35
CA PHE A 94 14.84 -3.86 3.32
C PHE A 94 13.96 -2.67 3.72
N PRO A 95 14.44 -1.42 3.61
CA PRO A 95 13.66 -0.24 3.99
C PRO A 95 12.43 -0.01 3.08
N GLN A 96 12.42 -0.61 1.89
CA GLN A 96 11.29 -0.55 0.95
C GLN A 96 10.30 -1.69 1.16
N TYR A 97 10.60 -2.67 2.03
CA TYR A 97 9.73 -3.80 2.29
C TYR A 97 8.47 -3.34 3.02
N VAL A 98 7.31 -3.69 2.46
CA VAL A 98 6.01 -3.31 3.04
C VAL A 98 5.30 -4.48 3.69
N GLY A 99 5.55 -5.71 3.24
CA GLY A 99 4.88 -6.91 3.73
C GLY A 99 4.72 -7.99 2.65
N ILE A 100 4.34 -9.19 3.09
CA ILE A 100 3.91 -10.31 2.25
C ILE A 100 2.46 -10.60 2.60
N ALA A 101 1.57 -10.39 1.63
CA ALA A 101 0.20 -10.87 1.72
C ALA A 101 0.15 -12.29 1.15
N GLY A 102 -0.41 -13.23 1.91
CA GLY A 102 -0.52 -14.61 1.47
C GLY A 102 -1.25 -15.48 2.50
N GLY A 103 -1.21 -16.79 2.33
CA GLY A 103 -1.88 -17.72 3.24
C GLY A 103 -2.26 -19.02 2.56
N ARG A 104 -2.90 -19.91 3.31
CA ARG A 104 -3.53 -21.11 2.75
C ARG A 104 -4.91 -20.75 2.20
N PRO A 105 -5.52 -21.59 1.36
CA PRO A 105 -6.94 -21.44 1.03
C PRO A 105 -7.73 -21.36 2.34
N ILE A 106 -8.58 -20.34 2.48
CA ILE A 106 -9.38 -19.98 3.67
C ILE A 106 -8.73 -18.89 4.57
N PRO A 107 -7.57 -19.07 5.24
CA PRO A 107 -6.98 -17.98 6.00
C PRO A 107 -5.90 -17.19 5.25
N SER A 108 -6.11 -15.88 5.09
CA SER A 108 -5.09 -14.94 4.62
C SER A 108 -4.40 -14.22 5.77
N TYR A 109 -3.08 -14.11 5.74
CA TYR A 109 -2.25 -13.39 6.70
C TYR A 109 -1.41 -12.32 6.01
N TYR A 110 -1.05 -11.28 6.77
CA TYR A 110 -0.12 -10.25 6.31
C TYR A 110 1.16 -10.27 7.14
N PHE A 111 2.25 -10.76 6.55
CA PHE A 111 3.53 -10.93 7.22
C PHE A 111 4.36 -9.65 7.16
N VAL A 112 4.75 -9.13 8.32
CA VAL A 112 5.43 -7.83 8.45
C VAL A 112 6.91 -7.94 8.84
N GLY A 113 7.33 -9.08 9.41
CA GLY A 113 8.68 -9.27 9.89
C GLY A 113 8.88 -10.64 10.49
N SER A 114 10.05 -10.88 11.09
CA SER A 114 10.34 -12.06 11.90
C SER A 114 11.27 -11.72 13.06
N GLN A 115 11.25 -12.58 14.08
CA GLN A 115 12.26 -12.64 15.12
C GLN A 115 12.75 -14.08 15.23
N ALA A 116 14.06 -14.27 15.05
CA ALA A 116 14.65 -15.60 14.83
C ALA A 116 13.88 -16.33 13.71
N ASP A 117 13.36 -17.53 14.00
CA ASP A 117 12.61 -18.36 13.04
C ASP A 117 11.08 -18.15 13.12
N SER A 118 10.62 -17.16 13.89
CA SER A 118 9.19 -16.89 14.08
C SER A 118 8.75 -15.64 13.31
N PRO A 119 7.88 -15.78 12.30
CA PRO A 119 7.35 -14.64 11.56
C PRO A 119 6.22 -13.94 12.34
N PHE A 120 6.19 -12.61 12.28
CA PHE A 120 5.09 -11.79 12.76
C PHE A 120 4.10 -11.51 11.65
N TYR A 121 2.81 -11.66 11.97
CA TYR A 121 1.72 -11.47 11.02
C TYR A 121 0.52 -10.75 11.63
N LEU A 122 -0.24 -10.10 10.76
CA LEU A 122 -1.56 -9.58 11.06
C LEU A 122 -2.61 -10.55 10.52
N ASP A 123 -3.59 -10.87 11.37
CA ASP A 123 -4.69 -11.79 11.08
C ASP A 123 -6.01 -11.00 10.95
N PRO A 124 -6.61 -10.92 9.74
CA PRO A 124 -7.85 -10.19 9.50
C PRO A 124 -9.12 -10.98 9.83
N HIS A 125 -9.04 -12.23 10.32
CA HIS A 125 -10.23 -13.08 10.54
C HIS A 125 -11.05 -12.72 11.78
N ASN A 126 -10.66 -11.66 12.49
CA ASN A 126 -11.44 -11.10 13.58
C ASN A 126 -12.36 -9.99 13.05
N THR A 127 -13.66 -10.15 13.25
CA THR A 127 -14.65 -9.14 12.88
C THR A 127 -14.82 -8.13 14.01
N TRP A 128 -14.77 -6.85 13.65
CA TRP A 128 -15.08 -5.74 14.57
C TRP A 128 -16.30 -4.97 14.05
N SER A 129 -17.02 -4.32 14.97
CA SER A 129 -18.10 -3.43 14.59
C SER A 129 -17.55 -2.22 13.82
N ALA A 130 -18.29 -1.79 12.81
CA ALA A 130 -17.90 -0.62 12.02
C ALA A 130 -17.85 0.63 12.92
N ILE A 131 -16.73 1.35 12.87
CA ILE A 131 -16.58 2.63 13.56
C ILE A 131 -17.48 3.66 12.86
N PRO A 132 -18.46 4.28 13.56
CA PRO A 132 -19.31 5.28 12.95
C PRO A 132 -18.51 6.47 12.44
N LEU A 133 -18.84 6.95 11.24
CA LEU A 133 -18.23 8.17 10.70
C LEU A 133 -18.62 9.35 11.60
N ARG A 134 -17.63 9.96 12.24
CA ARG A 134 -17.82 11.22 12.94
C ARG A 134 -17.54 12.35 11.94
N PRO A 135 -18.48 13.27 11.67
CA PRO A 135 -18.19 14.40 10.82
C PRO A 135 -17.05 15.23 11.43
N PRO A 136 -16.18 15.83 10.60
CA PRO A 136 -15.19 16.76 11.12
C PRO A 136 -15.90 17.87 11.91
N PRO A 137 -15.30 18.38 13.00
CA PRO A 137 -15.89 19.49 13.73
C PRO A 137 -16.11 20.68 12.76
N PRO A 138 -17.21 21.44 12.92
CA PRO A 138 -17.49 22.61 12.10
C PRO A 138 -16.27 23.55 12.02
N GLN A 139 -15.98 24.07 10.82
CA GLN A 139 -14.81 24.93 10.59
C GLN A 139 -14.78 26.16 11.51
N ALA A 140 -15.94 26.65 11.95
CA ALA A 140 -16.07 27.72 12.93
C ALA A 140 -15.31 27.44 14.24
N ILE A 141 -15.24 26.18 14.69
CA ILE A 141 -14.50 25.79 15.91
C ILE A 141 -12.98 25.75 15.65
N LEU A 142 -12.56 25.47 14.41
CA LEU A 142 -11.16 25.45 14.01
C LEU A 142 -10.59 26.87 13.80
N GLU A 143 -11.42 27.82 13.37
CA GLU A 143 -11.03 29.22 13.21
C GLU A 143 -10.88 29.93 14.56
N ASP A 144 -11.81 29.68 15.49
CA ASP A 144 -11.76 30.17 16.87
C ASP A 144 -10.47 29.72 17.60
N ARG A 145 -10.10 28.44 17.46
CA ARG A 145 -8.86 27.90 18.04
C ARG A 145 -7.57 28.36 17.34
N ARG A 146 -7.65 28.81 16.08
CA ARG A 146 -6.51 29.39 15.35
C ARG A 146 -6.26 30.86 15.72
N ALA A 147 -7.32 31.59 16.09
CA ALA A 147 -7.18 32.93 16.66
C ALA A 147 -6.51 32.87 18.04
N ASP A 148 -6.85 31.88 18.85
CA ASP A 148 -6.34 31.73 20.21
C ASP A 148 -4.83 31.41 20.28
N VAL A 149 -4.33 30.55 19.38
CA VAL A 149 -2.89 30.20 19.30
C VAL A 149 -2.03 31.39 18.86
N ARG A 150 -2.58 32.34 18.10
CA ARG A 150 -1.86 33.57 17.70
C ARG A 150 -1.74 34.59 18.84
N THR A 151 -2.57 34.48 19.88
CA THR A 151 -2.52 35.35 21.07
C THR A 151 -1.46 34.90 22.08
N ILE A 152 -1.02 33.63 22.04
CA ILE A 152 -0.01 33.09 22.97
C ILE A 152 1.43 33.53 22.64
N PHE A 153 1.69 34.02 21.42
CA PHE A 153 3.01 34.49 20.98
C PHE A 153 3.07 36.01 20.77
N ARG A 154 2.32 36.80 21.55
CA ARG A 154 2.41 38.26 21.55
C ARG A 154 2.81 38.81 22.91
#